data_AF-A0A087X1Y9-F1
#
_entry.id   AF-A0A087X1Y9-F1
#
_cell.length_a   1.000
_cell.length_b   1.000
_cell.length_c   1.000
_cell.angle_alpha   90.00
_cell.angle_beta   90.00
_cell.angle_gamma   90.00
#
_symmetry.space_group_name_H-M   'P 1'
#
loop_
_entity.id
_entity.type
_entity.pdbx_description
1 polymer ?
#
loop_
_entity_poly.entity_id
_entity_poly.type
_entity_poly.pdbx_seq_one_letter_code
_entity_poly.pdbx_strand_id
1 'polypeptide(L)'
;KYGYLNEQVPKAPTSTRFSDAIRAFQWVSQLPVSGVLDRATLRQMTRPRCGVTDTNSYAAWAERISDLFARHRTKMRRKKRFAKQGGALAHAFLPRRGEAHFDQDERWSLSRRRGRNLFVVLAHEIGHTLGLTHSPAPRALMAPYYKRLGRDALLSWDDVLAVQSLYGKPLGGSVAVQLPGKLFTDFET
;
A
#
# COMPACT_ATOMS: atom_id res chain seq x y z
N LYS A 1 0.79 10.93 9.43
CA LYS A 1 0.35 9.52 9.51
C LYS A 1 1.20 8.62 8.60
N TYR A 2 1.09 8.75 7.28
CA TYR A 2 1.69 7.84 6.29
C TYR A 2 3.20 7.98 6.00
N GLY A 3 3.91 8.87 6.69
CA GLY A 3 5.37 8.95 6.64
C GLY A 3 5.97 10.06 5.76
N TYR A 4 5.13 10.86 5.10
CA TYR A 4 5.58 11.98 4.26
C TYR A 4 6.12 13.20 5.03
N LEU A 5 5.72 13.39 6.29
CA LEU A 5 6.18 14.50 7.15
C LEU A 5 6.61 13.95 8.51
N ASN A 6 7.73 14.47 9.03
CA ASN A 6 8.23 14.19 10.39
C ASN A 6 7.77 15.30 11.36
N GLU A 7 7.58 14.95 12.64
CA GLU A 7 7.03 15.84 13.68
C GLU A 7 7.90 17.07 13.97
N GLN A 8 9.18 17.04 13.59
CA GLN A 8 10.15 18.11 13.82
C GLN A 8 10.18 19.20 12.72
N VAL A 9 9.24 19.18 11.76
CA VAL A 9 9.27 20.08 10.60
C VAL A 9 8.22 21.19 10.77
N PRO A 10 8.56 22.47 10.50
CA PRO A 10 7.59 23.55 10.45
C PRO A 10 6.48 23.20 9.45
N LYS A 11 5.22 23.18 9.90
CA LYS A 11 4.04 22.88 9.08
C LYS A 11 3.69 24.00 8.08
N ALA A 12 4.61 24.93 7.83
CA ALA A 12 4.39 26.04 6.93
C ALA A 12 4.25 25.52 5.49
N PRO A 13 3.14 25.86 4.79
CA PRO A 13 2.86 25.37 3.43
C PRO A 13 3.86 25.87 2.39
N THR A 14 4.68 26.88 2.74
CA THR A 14 5.72 27.47 1.90
C THR A 14 7.08 26.75 1.98
N SER A 15 7.22 25.70 2.80
CA SER A 15 8.50 24.97 2.90
C SER A 15 8.69 24.00 1.73
N THR A 16 9.89 23.96 1.15
CA THR A 16 10.28 22.98 0.10
C THR A 16 9.97 21.54 0.55
N ARG A 17 10.24 21.24 1.83
CA ARG A 17 9.94 19.94 2.45
C ARG A 17 8.45 19.58 2.42
N PHE A 18 7.56 20.56 2.61
CA PHE A 18 6.13 20.32 2.50
C PHE A 18 5.74 20.02 1.05
N SER A 19 6.27 20.79 0.10
CA SER A 19 6.01 20.53 -1.33
C SER A 19 6.51 19.15 -1.78
N ASP A 20 7.67 18.70 -1.29
CA ASP A 20 8.22 17.37 -1.61
C ASP A 20 7.40 16.24 -0.99
N ALA A 21 6.89 16.45 0.24
CA ALA A 21 5.97 15.53 0.87
C ALA A 21 4.67 15.37 0.06
N ILE A 22 4.16 16.46 -0.52
CA ILE A 22 2.99 16.43 -1.41
C ILE A 22 3.32 15.70 -2.72
N ARG A 23 4.48 15.96 -3.34
CA ARG A 23 4.93 15.24 -4.55
C ARG A 23 5.01 13.74 -4.32
N ALA A 24 5.59 13.33 -3.20
CA ALA A 24 5.69 11.92 -2.81
C ALA A 24 4.31 11.28 -2.60
N PHE A 25 3.38 12.00 -1.94
CA PHE A 25 2.01 11.52 -1.79
C PHE A 25 1.30 11.38 -3.14
N GLN A 26 1.43 12.39 -4.01
CA GLN A 26 0.80 12.41 -5.33
C GLN A 26 1.30 11.25 -6.19
N TRP A 27 2.61 11.00 -6.21
CA TRP A 27 3.19 9.87 -6.94
C TRP A 27 2.62 8.51 -6.48
N VAL A 28 2.67 8.23 -5.18
CA VAL A 28 2.16 6.97 -4.61
C VAL A 28 0.64 6.83 -4.78
N SER A 29 -0.07 7.95 -4.79
CA SER A 29 -1.52 7.99 -4.99
C SER A 29 -1.94 8.16 -6.46
N GLN A 30 -0.99 8.13 -7.41
CA GLN A 30 -1.20 8.29 -8.86
C GLN A 30 -1.97 9.56 -9.23
N LEU A 31 -1.61 10.66 -8.61
CA LEU A 31 -2.04 11.98 -8.99
C LEU A 31 -0.94 12.65 -9.81
N PRO A 32 -1.30 13.63 -10.66
CA PRO A 32 -0.31 14.51 -11.28
C PRO A 32 0.62 15.10 -10.20
N VAL A 33 1.92 14.90 -10.37
CA VAL A 33 2.93 15.35 -9.40
C VAL A 33 3.17 16.84 -9.58
N SER A 34 2.49 17.66 -8.80
CA SER A 34 2.61 19.13 -8.79
C SER A 34 3.36 19.63 -7.55
N GLY A 35 3.31 18.90 -6.44
CA GLY A 35 3.74 19.38 -5.12
C GLY A 35 2.77 20.37 -4.49
N VAL A 36 1.61 20.59 -5.11
CA VAL A 36 0.57 21.51 -4.66
C VAL A 36 -0.59 20.73 -4.05
N LEU A 37 -1.10 21.21 -2.91
CA LEU A 37 -2.26 20.63 -2.24
C LEU A 37 -3.56 21.03 -2.95
N ASP A 38 -3.75 20.52 -4.18
CA ASP A 38 -4.92 20.78 -5.00
C ASP A 38 -6.17 19.98 -4.54
N ARG A 39 -7.31 20.28 -5.15
CA ARG A 39 -8.59 19.60 -4.82
C ARG A 39 -8.53 18.10 -5.06
N ALA A 40 -7.79 17.62 -6.06
CA ALA A 40 -7.66 16.20 -6.34
C ALA A 40 -6.85 15.49 -5.25
N THR A 41 -5.75 16.11 -4.83
CA THR A 41 -4.88 15.68 -3.72
C THR A 41 -5.65 15.59 -2.42
N LEU A 42 -6.41 16.65 -2.08
CA LEU A 42 -7.25 16.67 -0.87
C LEU A 42 -8.31 15.56 -0.90
N ARG A 43 -9.02 15.40 -2.02
CA ARG A 43 -10.01 14.30 -2.17
C ARG A 43 -9.37 12.93 -2.03
N GLN A 44 -8.13 12.75 -2.50
CA GLN A 44 -7.44 11.48 -2.40
C GLN A 44 -6.99 11.21 -0.96
N MET A 45 -6.58 12.24 -0.21
CA MET A 45 -6.21 12.13 1.21
C MET A 45 -7.36 11.72 2.13
N THR A 46 -8.61 12.01 1.75
CA THR A 46 -9.81 11.62 2.53
C THR A 46 -10.30 10.20 2.24
N ARG A 47 -9.73 9.51 1.23
CA ARG A 47 -10.16 8.16 0.89
C ARG A 47 -9.63 7.13 1.88
N PRO A 48 -10.43 6.11 2.23
CA PRO A 48 -9.96 4.99 3.04
C PRO A 48 -8.87 4.22 2.30
N ARG A 49 -7.84 3.80 3.03
CA ARG A 49 -6.63 3.15 2.51
C ARG A 49 -5.96 2.29 3.58
N CYS A 50 -4.89 1.59 3.23
CA CYS A 50 -4.03 0.89 4.20
C CYS A 50 -3.36 1.86 5.19
N GLY A 51 -3.21 1.41 6.44
CA GLY A 51 -2.59 2.15 7.54
C GLY A 51 -1.07 2.08 7.60
N VAL A 52 -0.45 1.15 6.86
CA VAL A 52 1.02 1.03 6.77
C VAL A 52 1.62 2.28 6.12
N THR A 53 2.82 2.66 6.53
CA THR A 53 3.50 3.87 6.03
C THR A 53 4.04 3.68 4.61
N ASP A 54 4.01 4.74 3.81
CA ASP A 54 4.52 4.76 2.44
C ASP A 54 6.06 4.95 2.35
N THR A 55 6.77 5.02 3.49
CA THR A 55 8.18 5.42 3.53
C THR A 55 9.11 4.49 2.74
N ASN A 56 8.85 3.19 2.72
CA ASN A 56 9.71 2.25 2.01
C ASN A 56 9.40 2.22 0.50
N SER A 57 8.14 2.47 0.13
CA SER A 57 7.73 2.70 -1.26
C SER A 57 8.33 3.99 -1.82
N TYR A 58 8.39 5.03 -0.98
CA TYR A 58 9.09 6.27 -1.26
C TYR A 58 10.60 6.07 -1.38
N ALA A 59 11.22 5.26 -0.52
CA ALA A 59 12.65 4.93 -0.64
C ALA A 59 12.95 4.31 -2.01
N ALA A 60 12.13 3.37 -2.50
CA ALA A 60 12.33 2.80 -3.84
C ALA A 60 12.19 3.84 -4.99
N TRP A 61 11.29 4.82 -4.86
CA TRP A 61 11.21 5.95 -5.80
C TRP A 61 12.39 6.92 -5.65
N ALA A 62 12.78 7.23 -4.42
CA ALA A 62 13.89 8.10 -4.10
C ALA A 62 15.22 7.50 -4.56
N GLU A 63 15.42 6.18 -4.47
CA GLU A 63 16.56 5.48 -5.07
C GLU A 63 16.53 5.62 -6.60
N ARG A 64 15.36 5.46 -7.24
CA ARG A 64 15.20 5.56 -8.71
C ARG A 64 15.35 6.99 -9.27
N ILE A 65 15.11 8.02 -8.46
CA ILE A 65 15.34 9.44 -8.78
C ILE A 65 16.71 9.92 -8.29
N SER A 66 17.26 9.33 -7.21
CA SER A 66 18.61 9.63 -6.74
C SER A 66 19.68 8.97 -7.60
N ASP A 67 19.36 7.95 -8.38
CA ASP A 67 20.26 7.40 -9.42
C ASP A 67 20.53 8.43 -10.53
N LEU A 68 19.66 9.44 -10.70
CA LEU A 68 19.92 10.63 -11.52
C LEU A 68 20.82 11.68 -10.83
N PHE A 69 21.06 11.59 -9.51
CA PHE A 69 21.77 12.61 -8.71
C PHE A 69 22.71 12.04 -7.63
N ALA A 70 23.25 10.84 -7.85
CA ALA A 70 23.91 9.97 -6.87
C ALA A 70 24.59 10.66 -5.66
N ARG A 71 24.23 10.22 -4.44
CA ARG A 71 25.08 9.47 -3.47
C ARG A 71 24.56 9.59 -2.02
N HIS A 72 24.31 8.41 -1.45
CA HIS A 72 24.55 8.02 -0.04
C HIS A 72 23.51 8.30 1.07
N ARG A 73 22.87 7.19 1.48
CA ARG A 73 22.85 6.54 2.82
C ARG A 73 21.54 6.54 3.64
N THR A 74 21.34 5.34 4.18
CA THR A 74 20.21 4.74 4.88
C THR A 74 19.96 5.26 6.30
N LYS A 75 18.70 5.20 6.75
CA LYS A 75 18.34 4.88 8.15
C LYS A 75 16.85 4.51 8.32
N MET A 76 16.61 3.32 8.87
CA MET A 76 15.29 2.79 9.24
C MET A 76 15.04 2.95 10.75
N ARG A 77 13.84 3.44 11.12
CA ARG A 77 12.93 3.02 12.20
C ARG A 77 12.15 4.22 12.77
N ARG A 78 10.82 4.11 12.81
CA ARG A 78 10.02 4.42 14.01
C ARG A 78 8.59 3.85 13.92
N LYS A 79 8.16 3.30 15.05
CA LYS A 79 6.85 2.67 15.33
C LYS A 79 5.78 3.77 15.41
N LYS A 80 4.59 3.56 14.84
CA LYS A 80 3.47 4.53 14.91
C LYS A 80 2.24 3.92 15.60
N ARG A 81 1.61 4.74 16.44
CA ARG A 81 0.39 4.43 17.22
C ARG A 81 -0.86 4.85 16.44
N PHE A 82 -1.97 4.17 16.72
CA PHE A 82 -3.30 4.39 16.13
C PHE A 82 -3.93 5.72 16.55
N ALA A 83 -4.67 6.32 15.62
CA ALA A 83 -5.73 7.27 15.93
C ALA A 83 -7.01 6.77 15.23
N LYS A 84 -8.08 6.61 16.02
CA LYS A 84 -9.43 6.29 15.56
C LYS A 84 -10.10 7.51 14.90
N GLN A 85 -11.09 7.20 14.08
CA GLN A 85 -11.97 8.05 13.25
C GLN A 85 -11.40 8.51 11.89
N GLY A 86 -11.96 7.91 10.84
CA GLY A 86 -11.95 8.43 9.47
C GLY A 86 -10.82 7.98 8.54
N GLY A 87 -9.94 7.05 8.93
CA GLY A 87 -8.89 6.57 8.02
C GLY A 87 -7.99 5.47 8.57
N ALA A 88 -7.47 4.65 7.64
CA ALA A 88 -6.85 3.32 7.79
C ALA A 88 -7.87 2.19 8.03
N LEU A 89 -8.08 1.31 7.02
CA LEU A 89 -9.01 0.17 7.11
C LEU A 89 -8.42 -1.03 7.84
N ALA A 90 -7.14 -1.26 7.59
CA ALA A 90 -6.34 -2.30 8.20
C ALA A 90 -4.88 -1.85 8.17
N HIS A 91 -4.03 -2.58 8.89
CA HIS A 91 -2.59 -2.45 8.79
C HIS A 91 -1.94 -3.78 9.19
N ALA A 92 -0.70 -3.96 8.77
CA ALA A 92 0.13 -5.08 9.16
C ALA A 92 1.47 -4.64 9.72
N PHE A 93 2.03 -5.51 10.55
CA PHE A 93 3.41 -5.42 10.99
C PHE A 93 4.28 -6.26 10.06
N LEU A 94 5.34 -5.62 9.56
CA LEU A 94 6.38 -6.26 8.74
C LEU A 94 6.94 -7.54 9.40
N PRO A 95 7.59 -8.43 8.62
CA PRO A 95 7.80 -9.86 8.94
C PRO A 95 8.31 -10.21 10.34
N ARG A 96 9.05 -9.30 10.99
CA ARG A 96 9.53 -9.50 12.36
C ARG A 96 8.42 -9.73 13.39
N ARG A 97 7.20 -9.22 13.16
CA ARG A 97 6.02 -9.58 13.97
C ARG A 97 5.00 -10.39 13.15
N GLY A 98 4.74 -10.00 11.89
CA GLY A 98 3.87 -10.77 10.99
C GLY A 98 2.37 -10.73 11.31
N GLU A 99 1.92 -9.81 12.15
CA GLU A 99 0.51 -9.65 12.53
C GLU A 99 -0.21 -8.64 11.62
N ALA A 100 -1.50 -8.86 11.35
CA ALA A 100 -2.38 -7.89 10.66
C ALA A 100 -3.62 -7.61 11.51
N HIS A 101 -4.02 -6.34 11.61
CA HIS A 101 -5.21 -5.92 12.34
C HIS A 101 -6.18 -5.18 11.42
N PHE A 102 -7.48 -5.38 11.68
CA PHE A 102 -8.58 -4.86 10.87
C PHE A 102 -9.46 -3.96 11.73
N ASP A 103 -9.96 -2.87 11.15
CA ASP A 103 -10.89 -1.99 11.85
C ASP A 103 -12.24 -2.69 12.07
N GLN A 104 -12.66 -2.80 13.33
CA GLN A 104 -13.91 -3.45 13.71
C GLN A 104 -15.14 -2.62 13.34
N ASP A 105 -14.98 -1.30 13.16
CA ASP A 105 -16.08 -0.39 12.82
C ASP A 105 -16.47 -0.50 11.32
N GLU A 106 -15.75 -1.30 10.53
CA GLU A 106 -15.99 -1.46 9.11
C GLU A 106 -16.90 -2.63 8.77
N ARG A 107 -17.82 -2.41 7.83
CA ARG A 107 -18.71 -3.48 7.32
C ARG A 107 -17.96 -4.41 6.36
N TRP A 108 -17.35 -5.44 6.92
CA TRP A 108 -16.64 -6.50 6.19
C TRP A 108 -17.60 -7.45 5.46
N SER A 109 -17.15 -7.95 4.31
CA SER A 109 -17.91 -8.89 3.49
C SER A 109 -16.96 -9.73 2.65
N LEU A 110 -17.30 -10.99 2.44
CA LEU A 110 -16.61 -11.86 1.48
C LEU A 110 -17.22 -11.75 0.07
N SER A 111 -18.45 -11.26 -0.03
CA SER A 111 -19.14 -11.08 -1.30
C SER A 111 -18.59 -9.87 -2.09
N ARG A 112 -18.77 -9.91 -3.41
CA ARG A 112 -18.42 -8.82 -4.33
C ARG A 112 -19.38 -7.63 -4.26
N ARG A 113 -20.61 -7.87 -3.77
CA ARG A 113 -21.77 -6.99 -3.98
C ARG A 113 -22.09 -6.07 -2.80
N ARG A 114 -21.62 -6.37 -1.58
CA ARG A 114 -21.92 -5.58 -0.37
C ARG A 114 -20.68 -5.44 0.51
N GLY A 115 -20.53 -4.32 1.19
CA GLY A 115 -19.46 -4.09 2.18
C GLY A 115 -18.06 -3.93 1.59
N ARG A 116 -17.06 -3.82 2.46
CA ARG A 116 -15.63 -3.85 2.09
C ARG A 116 -15.19 -5.29 1.96
N ASN A 117 -14.55 -5.62 0.85
CA ASN A 117 -14.17 -6.99 0.57
C ASN A 117 -12.98 -7.40 1.46
N LEU A 118 -13.27 -8.22 2.49
CA LEU A 118 -12.28 -8.65 3.48
C LEU A 118 -11.15 -9.43 2.82
N PHE A 119 -11.45 -10.25 1.80
CA PHE A 119 -10.44 -11.05 1.10
C PHE A 119 -9.38 -10.17 0.45
N VAL A 120 -9.76 -9.08 -0.24
CA VAL A 120 -8.79 -8.16 -0.86
C VAL A 120 -7.95 -7.44 0.19
N VAL A 121 -8.58 -6.94 1.26
CA VAL A 121 -7.85 -6.23 2.33
C VAL A 121 -6.91 -7.18 3.06
N LEU A 122 -7.35 -8.39 3.40
CA LEU A 122 -6.53 -9.40 4.05
C LEU A 122 -5.33 -9.79 3.18
N ALA A 123 -5.55 -10.06 1.89
CA ALA A 123 -4.46 -10.41 0.98
C ALA A 123 -3.40 -9.29 0.88
N HIS A 124 -3.84 -8.02 0.88
CA HIS A 124 -2.94 -6.87 0.95
C HIS A 124 -2.13 -6.83 2.26
N GLU A 125 -2.78 -7.01 3.41
CA GLU A 125 -2.10 -7.01 4.70
C GLU A 125 -1.12 -8.19 4.84
N ILE A 126 -1.44 -9.37 4.28
CA ILE A 126 -0.51 -10.51 4.20
C ILE A 126 0.71 -10.14 3.35
N GLY A 127 0.56 -9.39 2.26
CA GLY A 127 1.70 -8.90 1.50
C GLY A 127 2.69 -8.11 2.37
N HIS A 128 2.19 -7.27 3.28
CA HIS A 128 3.03 -6.57 4.25
C HIS A 128 3.67 -7.50 5.30
N THR A 129 2.98 -8.55 5.75
CA THR A 129 3.59 -9.54 6.67
C THR A 129 4.69 -10.35 5.99
N LEU A 130 4.64 -10.48 4.65
CA LEU A 130 5.70 -11.02 3.79
C LEU A 130 6.79 -9.98 3.44
N GLY A 131 6.67 -8.74 3.92
CA GLY A 131 7.68 -7.69 3.72
C GLY A 131 7.50 -6.87 2.45
N LEU A 132 6.41 -7.06 1.71
CA LEU A 132 6.08 -6.20 0.58
C LEU A 132 5.74 -4.79 1.07
N THR A 133 6.08 -3.80 0.24
CA THR A 133 5.75 -2.40 0.47
C THR A 133 4.65 -1.96 -0.50
N HIS A 134 4.06 -0.78 -0.31
CA HIS A 134 3.03 -0.33 -1.22
C HIS A 134 3.56 -0.17 -2.65
N SER A 135 2.78 -0.66 -3.60
CA SER A 135 3.02 -0.48 -5.03
C SER A 135 2.45 0.86 -5.51
N PRO A 136 3.15 1.61 -6.38
CA PRO A 136 2.57 2.75 -7.07
C PRO A 136 1.63 2.34 -8.21
N ALA A 137 1.47 1.04 -8.53
CA ALA A 137 0.62 0.60 -9.63
C ALA A 137 -0.87 0.50 -9.22
N PRO A 138 -1.83 1.06 -9.99
CA PRO A 138 -3.25 1.18 -9.60
C PRO A 138 -3.97 -0.14 -9.34
N ARG A 139 -3.53 -1.18 -10.03
CA ARG A 139 -4.19 -2.48 -10.06
C ARG A 139 -3.45 -3.53 -9.24
N ALA A 140 -2.32 -3.15 -8.64
CA ALA A 140 -1.58 -4.00 -7.73
C ALA A 140 -2.39 -4.29 -6.47
N LEU A 141 -2.26 -5.50 -5.96
CA LEU A 141 -2.79 -5.86 -4.66
C LEU A 141 -2.18 -4.96 -3.59
N MET A 142 -0.87 -4.69 -3.68
CA MET A 142 -0.15 -3.81 -2.76
C MET A 142 -0.36 -2.31 -3.01
N ALA A 143 -1.29 -1.90 -3.87
CA ALA A 143 -1.65 -0.49 -4.00
C ALA A 143 -2.22 0.03 -2.65
N PRO A 144 -1.83 1.23 -2.21
CA PRO A 144 -2.22 1.72 -0.89
C PRO A 144 -3.73 1.90 -0.71
N TYR A 145 -4.42 2.22 -1.80
CA TYR A 145 -5.88 2.26 -1.87
C TYR A 145 -6.36 0.92 -2.41
N TYR A 146 -7.13 0.18 -1.61
CA TYR A 146 -7.55 -1.17 -1.98
C TYR A 146 -8.31 -1.20 -3.30
N LYS A 147 -7.87 -2.09 -4.20
CA LYS A 147 -8.56 -2.35 -5.46
C LYS A 147 -9.94 -2.93 -5.21
N ARG A 148 -10.88 -2.69 -6.13
CA ARG A 148 -12.15 -3.42 -6.13
C ARG A 148 -11.92 -4.82 -6.67
N LEU A 149 -12.58 -5.81 -6.09
CA LEU A 149 -12.56 -7.18 -6.60
C LEU A 149 -13.34 -7.25 -7.92
N GLY A 150 -12.65 -7.01 -9.04
CA GLY A 150 -13.17 -7.16 -10.41
C GLY A 150 -12.83 -8.53 -10.99
N ARG A 151 -13.19 -8.79 -12.26
CA ARG A 151 -12.90 -10.07 -12.97
C ARG A 151 -11.41 -10.34 -13.18
N ASP A 152 -10.59 -9.33 -12.95
CA ASP A 152 -9.14 -9.41 -13.10
C ASP A 152 -8.51 -10.29 -12.02
N ALA A 153 -7.29 -10.76 -12.30
CA ALA A 153 -6.47 -11.46 -11.32
C ALA A 153 -6.28 -10.61 -10.04
N LEU A 154 -6.26 -11.29 -8.89
CA LEU A 154 -6.02 -10.64 -7.60
C LEU A 154 -4.62 -10.02 -7.56
N LEU A 155 -3.61 -10.82 -7.89
CA LEU A 155 -2.22 -10.42 -7.99
C LEU A 155 -1.93 -9.80 -9.36
N SER A 156 -1.30 -8.63 -9.36
CA SER A 156 -0.71 -8.04 -10.55
C SER A 156 0.71 -8.57 -10.77
N TRP A 157 1.25 -8.31 -11.96
CA TRP A 157 2.66 -8.57 -12.26
C TRP A 157 3.63 -7.89 -11.28
N ASP A 158 3.30 -6.68 -10.82
CA ASP A 158 4.12 -5.94 -9.85
C ASP A 158 4.18 -6.69 -8.50
N ASP A 159 3.05 -7.23 -8.04
CA ASP A 159 2.98 -8.00 -6.79
C ASP A 159 3.80 -9.31 -6.90
N VAL A 160 3.70 -10.00 -8.03
CA VAL A 160 4.44 -11.24 -8.30
C VAL A 160 5.94 -10.99 -8.36
N LEU A 161 6.37 -9.95 -9.06
CA LEU A 161 7.79 -9.58 -9.15
C LEU A 161 8.32 -9.16 -7.79
N ALA A 162 7.56 -8.39 -7.01
CA ALA A 162 7.97 -7.92 -5.70
C ALA A 162 8.18 -9.09 -4.72
N VAL A 163 7.27 -10.07 -4.66
CA VAL A 163 7.45 -11.24 -3.79
C VAL A 163 8.58 -12.16 -4.26
N GLN A 164 8.71 -12.35 -5.58
CA GLN A 164 9.82 -13.14 -6.14
C GLN A 164 11.18 -12.46 -5.94
N SER A 165 11.24 -11.13 -5.88
CA SER A 165 12.46 -10.40 -5.54
C SER A 165 12.91 -10.64 -4.09
N LEU A 166 11.98 -10.96 -3.18
CA LEU A 166 12.30 -11.24 -1.77
C LEU A 166 12.64 -12.73 -1.53
N TYR A 167 11.94 -13.63 -2.22
CA TYR A 167 11.97 -15.07 -1.90
C TYR A 167 12.46 -15.97 -3.06
N GLY A 168 12.77 -15.39 -4.22
CA GLY A 168 13.13 -16.12 -5.43
C GLY A 168 11.92 -16.57 -6.25
N LYS A 169 12.21 -17.07 -7.46
CA LYS A 169 11.18 -17.69 -8.31
C LYS A 169 10.82 -19.08 -7.76
N PRO A 170 9.56 -19.53 -7.92
CA PRO A 170 9.18 -20.89 -7.57
C PRO A 170 10.04 -21.92 -8.31
N LEU A 171 10.53 -22.95 -7.62
CA LEU A 171 11.48 -23.95 -8.15
C LEU A 171 10.86 -24.99 -9.11
N GLY A 172 9.65 -24.76 -9.64
CA GLY A 172 8.99 -25.67 -10.56
C GLY A 172 8.14 -24.90 -11.57
N GLY A 173 8.31 -25.22 -12.86
CA GLY A 173 7.57 -24.60 -13.95
C GLY A 173 6.08 -24.64 -13.66
N SER A 174 5.46 -23.46 -13.53
CA SER A 174 4.03 -23.21 -13.42
C SER A 174 3.23 -24.36 -12.79
N VAL A 175 3.65 -24.85 -11.62
CA VAL A 175 2.63 -25.38 -10.71
C VAL A 175 1.91 -24.13 -10.27
N ALA A 176 0.90 -23.74 -11.04
CA ALA A 176 -0.27 -23.14 -10.44
C ALA A 176 -0.59 -24.09 -9.29
N VAL A 177 -0.11 -23.74 -8.09
CA VAL A 177 -0.71 -24.26 -6.87
C VAL A 177 -2.14 -23.84 -7.09
N GLN A 178 -2.93 -24.82 -7.53
CA GLN A 178 -4.36 -24.77 -7.49
C GLN A 178 -4.60 -24.59 -6.00
N LEU A 179 -4.57 -23.34 -5.53
CA LEU A 179 -5.17 -23.00 -4.26
C LEU A 179 -6.52 -23.70 -4.32
N PRO A 180 -6.90 -24.50 -3.31
CA PRO A 180 -8.29 -24.96 -3.24
C PRO A 180 -9.15 -23.70 -3.32
N GLY A 181 -9.75 -23.49 -4.49
CA GLY A 181 -9.89 -22.14 -5.06
C GLY A 181 -10.06 -22.10 -6.58
N LYS A 182 -9.97 -23.25 -7.27
CA LYS A 182 -10.90 -23.49 -8.39
C LYS A 182 -12.38 -23.51 -7.94
N LEU A 183 -12.63 -23.42 -6.63
CA LEU A 183 -13.93 -23.23 -6.01
C LEU A 183 -14.05 -21.79 -5.43
N PHE A 184 -13.99 -20.77 -6.29
CA PHE A 184 -14.58 -19.46 -5.98
C PHE A 184 -15.70 -19.11 -6.97
N THR A 185 -16.22 -20.12 -7.68
CA THR A 185 -17.42 -20.00 -8.52
C THR A 185 -18.72 -20.07 -7.71
N ASP A 186 -18.69 -20.55 -6.47
CA ASP A 186 -19.91 -20.87 -5.72
C ASP A 186 -20.14 -19.91 -4.54
N PHE A 187 -20.12 -18.61 -4.82
CA PHE A 187 -20.66 -17.59 -3.91
C PHE A 187 -21.89 -16.89 -4.52
N GLU A 188 -22.66 -17.62 -5.33
CA GLU A 188 -24.06 -17.33 -5.59
C GLU A 188 -24.91 -18.26 -4.74
N THR A 189 -25.48 -17.71 -3.67
CA THR A 189 -26.90 -17.84 -3.29
C THR A 189 -27.23 -16.66 -2.37
#